data_AF-A0A2N2PWB6-F1
#
_entry.id   AF-A0A2N2PWB6-F1
#
_cell.length_a   1.000
_cell.length_b   1.000
_cell.length_c   1.000
_cell.angle_alpha   90.00
_cell.angle_beta   90.00
_cell.angle_gamma   90.00
#
_symmetry.space_group_name_H-M   'P 1'
#
loop_
_entity.id
_entity.type
_entity.pdbx_description
1 polymer ?
#
loop_
_entity_poly.entity_id
_entity_poly.type
_entity_poly.pdbx_seq_one_letter_code
_entity_poly.pdbx_strand_id
1 'polypeptide(L)'
;MPETATISATDLRRKTHDVIQSVYYTRQPVAVTLHGKRPTVVIVSYDDWQGLEHFYITRHPGISGGEPIIRGTRITVQRIVELVKAGESVQDILDALPHLTAAQVHDALSYYYDHQAEIDRLIEASQPEQVLKPLGLRLERVAEGIAFARKATDR
;
A
#
# COMPACT_ATOMS: atom_id res chain seq x y z
N MET A 1 11.99 10.15 -13.39
CA MET A 1 12.69 9.54 -12.24
C MET A 1 13.37 10.66 -11.49
N PRO A 2 13.18 10.82 -10.18
CA PRO A 2 13.99 11.78 -9.42
C PRO A 2 15.46 11.41 -9.56
N GLU A 3 16.31 12.42 -9.73
CA GLU A 3 17.76 12.25 -9.89
C GLU A 3 18.34 11.80 -8.55
N THR A 4 18.63 10.50 -8.39
CA THR A 4 19.25 9.97 -7.17
C THR A 4 20.65 10.55 -7.03
N ALA A 5 20.88 11.32 -5.96
CA ALA A 5 22.19 11.86 -5.66
C ALA A 5 23.22 10.73 -5.56
N THR A 6 24.35 10.89 -6.26
CA THR A 6 25.38 9.85 -6.36
C THR A 6 26.68 10.29 -5.71
N ILE A 7 27.32 9.41 -4.93
CA ILE A 7 28.59 9.65 -4.24
C ILE A 7 29.56 8.49 -4.44
N SER A 8 30.87 8.77 -4.50
CA SER A 8 31.88 7.70 -4.52
C SER A 8 32.04 7.08 -3.13
N ALA A 9 32.42 5.80 -3.04
CA ALA A 9 32.71 5.17 -1.75
C ALA A 9 33.79 5.91 -0.94
N THR A 10 34.78 6.50 -1.62
CA THR A 10 35.84 7.31 -0.99
C THR A 10 35.29 8.61 -0.41
N ASP A 11 34.40 9.28 -1.13
CA ASP A 11 33.76 10.51 -0.66
C ASP A 11 32.78 10.24 0.47
N LEU A 12 32.02 9.14 0.39
CA LEU A 12 31.14 8.69 1.47
C LEU A 12 31.91 8.52 2.78
N ARG A 13 33.09 7.89 2.74
CA ARG A 13 33.92 7.69 3.94
C ARG A 13 34.34 9.01 4.59
N ARG A 14 34.57 10.07 3.81
CA ARG A 14 34.93 11.39 4.33
C ARG A 14 33.72 12.20 4.80
N LYS A 15 32.56 11.99 4.19
CA LYS A 15 31.33 12.76 4.40
C LYS A 15 30.21 11.94 5.04
N THR A 16 30.55 10.89 5.78
CA THR A 16 29.56 9.91 6.26
C THR A 16 28.48 10.59 7.10
N HIS A 17 28.88 11.48 8.02
CA HIS A 17 27.94 12.22 8.84
C HIS A 17 26.99 13.09 8.00
N ASP A 18 27.51 13.89 7.07
CA ASP A 18 26.71 14.76 6.21
C ASP A 18 25.73 13.96 5.33
N VAL A 19 26.16 12.83 4.78
CA VAL A 19 25.30 11.95 3.99
C VAL A 19 24.19 11.34 4.84
N ILE A 20 24.51 10.87 6.05
CA ILE A 20 23.50 10.34 6.99
C ILE A 20 22.48 11.42 7.34
N GLN A 21 22.93 12.63 7.72
CA GLN A 21 22.05 13.75 8.04
C GLN A 21 21.18 14.14 6.84
N SER A 22 21.77 14.20 5.65
CA SER A 22 21.04 14.49 4.40
C SER A 22 19.94 13.46 4.14
N VAL A 23 20.25 12.16 4.18
CA VAL A 23 19.25 11.08 3.98
C VAL A 23 18.16 11.15 5.05
N TYR A 24 18.53 11.39 6.31
CA TYR A 24 17.59 11.49 7.43
C TYR A 24 16.59 12.64 7.25
N TYR A 25 17.07 13.85 6.96
CA TYR A 25 16.19 15.03 6.86
C TYR A 25 15.46 15.15 5.52
N THR A 26 16.07 14.71 4.42
CA THR A 26 15.50 14.92 3.08
C THR A 26 14.68 13.72 2.59
N ARG A 27 14.86 12.54 3.20
CA ARG A 27 14.28 11.27 2.73
C ARG A 27 14.70 10.90 1.30
N GLN A 28 15.71 11.57 0.74
CA GLN A 28 16.21 11.26 -0.59
C GLN A 28 17.26 10.15 -0.51
N PRO A 29 17.13 9.06 -1.29
CA PRO A 29 18.13 8.01 -1.33
C PRO A 29 19.44 8.53 -1.94
N VAL A 30 20.57 8.03 -1.44
CA VAL A 30 21.90 8.34 -1.98
C VAL A 30 22.54 7.07 -2.54
N ALA A 31 22.83 7.09 -3.84
CA ALA A 31 23.51 6.01 -4.54
C ALA A 31 25.03 6.10 -4.31
N VAL A 32 25.65 5.00 -3.90
CA VAL A 32 27.08 4.88 -3.67
C VAL A 32 27.71 4.08 -4.79
N THR A 33 28.73 4.64 -5.43
CA THR A 33 29.45 4.00 -6.54
C THR A 33 30.86 3.60 -6.12
N LEU A 34 31.29 2.43 -6.59
CA LEU A 34 32.67 1.99 -6.52
C LEU A 34 33.34 2.25 -7.87
N HIS A 35 34.40 3.06 -7.88
CA HIS A 35 35.17 3.41 -9.07
C HIS A 35 34.34 4.01 -10.23
N GLY A 36 33.31 4.81 -9.92
CA GLY A 36 32.48 5.46 -10.95
C GLY A 36 31.64 4.51 -11.81
N LYS A 37 31.50 3.24 -11.38
CA LYS A 37 30.63 2.25 -12.02
C LYS A 37 29.18 2.39 -11.55
N ARG A 38 28.32 1.46 -11.97
CA ARG A 38 26.93 1.33 -11.49
C ARG A 38 26.86 1.42 -9.95
N PRO A 39 25.79 2.03 -9.39
CA PRO A 39 25.55 2.05 -7.96
C PRO A 39 25.69 0.64 -7.37
N THR A 40 26.51 0.51 -6.33
CA THR A 40 26.77 -0.78 -5.68
C THR A 40 26.06 -0.88 -4.33
N VAL A 41 25.83 0.27 -3.69
CA VAL A 41 25.05 0.40 -2.45
C VAL A 41 24.14 1.60 -2.60
N VAL A 42 22.94 1.56 -2.03
CA VAL A 42 22.07 2.73 -1.88
C VAL A 42 21.82 2.91 -0.40
N ILE A 43 22.04 4.13 0.09
CA ILE A 43 21.74 4.52 1.46
C ILE A 43 20.34 5.13 1.47
N VAL A 44 19.46 4.55 2.28
CA VAL A 44 18.10 5.01 2.51
C VAL A 44 17.91 5.23 4.00
N SER A 45 16.89 6.01 4.39
CA SER A 45 16.51 6.10 5.79
C SER A 45 15.96 4.77 6.28
N TYR A 46 16.01 4.51 7.58
CA TYR A 46 15.48 3.28 8.15
C TYR A 46 13.98 3.11 7.87
N ASP A 47 13.18 4.17 8.04
CA ASP A 47 11.73 4.06 7.79
C ASP A 47 11.42 3.91 6.30
N ASP A 48 12.23 4.47 5.39
CA ASP A 48 12.09 4.19 3.96
C ASP A 48 12.42 2.73 3.67
N TRP A 49 13.45 2.17 4.32
CA TRP A 49 13.81 0.76 4.17
C TRP A 49 12.72 -0.17 4.69
N GLN A 50 12.13 0.12 5.86
CA GLN A 50 10.97 -0.63 6.35
C GLN A 50 9.78 -0.51 5.38
N GLY A 51 9.59 0.67 4.77
CA GLY A 51 8.60 0.86 3.72
C GLY A 51 8.86 0.09 2.42
N LEU A 52 10.05 -0.51 2.24
CA LEU A 52 10.39 -1.37 1.11
C LEU A 52 10.10 -2.86 1.37
N GLU A 53 9.70 -3.26 2.59
CA GLU A 53 9.35 -4.66 2.90
C GLU A 53 8.27 -5.20 1.96
N HIS A 54 7.36 -4.31 1.52
CA HIS A 54 6.31 -4.62 0.54
C HIS A 54 6.52 -3.81 -0.73
N PHE A 55 7.40 -4.30 -1.60
CA PHE A 55 7.85 -3.61 -2.81
C PHE A 55 6.70 -3.14 -3.72
N TYR A 56 5.64 -3.95 -3.83
CA TYR A 56 4.48 -3.66 -4.67
C TYR A 56 3.42 -2.82 -3.97
N ILE A 57 3.56 -2.50 -2.69
CA ILE A 57 2.61 -1.67 -1.96
C ILE A 57 3.15 -0.24 -1.86
N THR A 58 2.25 0.73 -2.07
CA THR A 58 2.56 2.15 -1.94
C THR A 58 1.37 2.87 -1.34
N ARG A 59 1.61 4.07 -0.81
CA ARG A 59 0.54 5.00 -0.40
C ARG A 59 0.65 6.29 -1.16
N HIS A 60 -0.48 6.87 -1.49
CA HIS A 60 -0.53 8.18 -2.14
C HIS A 60 -1.72 8.96 -1.57
N PRO A 61 -1.53 10.09 -0.85
CA PRO A 61 -2.61 10.82 -0.21
C PRO A 61 -3.77 11.21 -1.14
N GLY A 62 -3.46 11.47 -2.41
CA GLY A 62 -4.45 11.81 -3.45
C GLY A 62 -5.16 10.62 -4.11
N ILE A 63 -4.92 9.38 -3.68
CA ILE A 63 -5.53 8.16 -4.25
C ILE A 63 -6.14 7.34 -3.11
N SER A 64 -7.40 6.92 -3.26
CA SER A 64 -8.11 6.07 -2.29
C SER A 64 -7.94 6.54 -0.83
N GLY A 65 -8.01 7.86 -0.59
CA GLY A 65 -7.87 8.42 0.76
C GLY A 65 -6.50 8.22 1.44
N GLY A 66 -5.46 7.82 0.71
CA GLY A 66 -4.13 7.52 1.28
C GLY A 66 -3.96 6.08 1.79
N GLU A 67 -4.92 5.21 1.51
CA GLU A 67 -4.87 3.78 1.81
C GLU A 67 -3.70 3.07 1.10
N PRO A 68 -3.25 1.91 1.61
CA PRO A 68 -2.24 1.11 0.93
C PRO A 68 -2.82 0.53 -0.36
N ILE A 69 -2.16 0.83 -1.48
CA ILE A 69 -2.55 0.39 -2.82
C ILE A 69 -1.43 -0.40 -3.49
N ILE A 70 -1.81 -1.28 -4.41
CA ILE A 70 -0.85 -1.94 -5.30
C ILE A 70 -0.28 -0.89 -6.26
N ARG A 71 1.05 -0.77 -6.26
CA ARG A 71 1.85 0.16 -7.07
C ARG A 71 1.45 0.07 -8.55
N GLY A 72 1.19 1.23 -9.13
CA GLY A 72 0.77 1.35 -10.53
C GLY A 72 -0.72 1.12 -10.77
N THR A 73 -1.51 0.87 -9.72
CA THR A 73 -2.96 0.66 -9.80
C THR A 73 -3.69 1.57 -8.80
N ARG A 74 -5.03 1.50 -8.79
CA ARG A 74 -5.87 2.06 -7.71
C ARG A 74 -6.49 0.98 -6.83
N ILE A 75 -6.01 -0.25 -6.94
CA ILE A 75 -6.53 -1.39 -6.17
C ILE A 75 -5.89 -1.35 -4.80
N THR A 76 -6.73 -1.26 -3.77
CA THR A 76 -6.30 -1.24 -2.37
C THR A 76 -5.93 -2.63 -1.89
N VAL A 77 -5.03 -2.71 -0.90
CA VAL A 77 -4.75 -3.97 -0.20
C VAL A 77 -6.02 -4.53 0.44
N GLN A 78 -6.84 -3.64 1.02
CA GLN A 78 -8.18 -3.97 1.51
C GLN A 78 -8.97 -4.79 0.48
N ARG A 79 -9.03 -4.33 -0.77
CA ARG A 79 -9.84 -5.00 -1.80
C ARG A 79 -9.39 -6.44 -2.05
N ILE A 80 -8.07 -6.69 -2.07
CA ILE A 80 -7.52 -8.05 -2.23
C ILE A 80 -7.91 -8.93 -1.05
N VAL A 81 -7.79 -8.40 0.18
CA VAL A 81 -8.13 -9.13 1.40
C VAL A 81 -9.62 -9.45 1.47
N GLU A 82 -10.50 -8.52 1.07
CA GLU A 82 -11.94 -8.75 0.99
C GLU A 82 -12.30 -9.92 0.06
N LEU A 83 -11.66 -9.99 -1.12
CA LEU A 83 -11.86 -11.08 -2.07
C LEU A 83 -11.45 -12.43 -1.47
N VAL A 84 -10.26 -12.50 -0.86
CA VAL A 84 -9.80 -13.73 -0.19
C VAL A 84 -10.73 -14.11 0.97
N LYS A 85 -11.18 -13.14 1.78
CA LYS A 85 -12.15 -13.39 2.86
C LYS A 85 -13.53 -13.84 2.34
N ALA A 86 -13.90 -13.46 1.12
CA ALA A 86 -15.09 -13.94 0.43
C ALA A 86 -14.93 -15.35 -0.16
N GLY A 87 -13.74 -15.96 -0.05
CA GLY A 87 -13.45 -17.32 -0.51
C GLY A 87 -12.79 -17.39 -1.88
N GLU A 88 -12.47 -16.26 -2.51
CA GLU A 88 -11.77 -16.23 -3.79
C GLU A 88 -10.33 -16.72 -3.63
N SER A 89 -9.89 -17.60 -4.53
CA SER A 89 -8.48 -17.98 -4.59
C SER A 89 -7.65 -16.88 -5.26
N VAL A 90 -6.31 -16.94 -5.10
CA VAL A 90 -5.40 -16.02 -5.82
C VAL A 90 -5.61 -16.12 -7.35
N GLN A 91 -5.93 -17.30 -7.87
CA GLN A 91 -6.19 -17.47 -9.30
C GLN A 91 -7.48 -16.74 -9.71
N ASP A 92 -8.55 -16.89 -8.95
CA ASP A 92 -9.83 -16.21 -9.23
C ASP A 92 -9.65 -14.68 -9.21
N ILE A 93 -8.84 -14.18 -8.27
CA ILE A 93 -8.49 -12.75 -8.19
C ILE A 93 -7.73 -12.29 -9.43
N LEU A 94 -6.77 -13.07 -9.92
CA LEU A 94 -6.01 -12.73 -11.12
C LEU A 94 -6.88 -12.77 -12.39
N ASP A 95 -7.81 -13.72 -12.46
CA ASP A 95 -8.76 -13.81 -13.56
C ASP A 95 -9.72 -12.62 -13.58
N ALA A 96 -10.16 -12.16 -12.41
CA ALA A 96 -11.00 -10.97 -12.25
C ALA A 96 -10.23 -9.65 -12.44
N LEU A 97 -8.94 -9.62 -12.09
CA LEU A 97 -8.07 -8.44 -12.13
C LEU A 97 -6.81 -8.72 -12.98
N PRO A 98 -6.95 -8.87 -14.32
CA PRO A 98 -5.89 -9.38 -15.20
C PRO A 98 -4.68 -8.46 -15.37
N HIS A 99 -4.74 -7.25 -14.81
CA HIS A 99 -3.64 -6.29 -14.78
C HIS A 99 -2.76 -6.42 -13.53
N LEU A 100 -3.13 -7.32 -12.61
CA LEU A 100 -2.31 -7.70 -11.48
C LEU A 100 -1.45 -8.91 -11.82
N THR A 101 -0.31 -9.00 -11.16
CA THR A 101 0.56 -10.18 -11.16
C THR A 101 0.40 -10.95 -9.85
N ALA A 102 0.66 -12.25 -9.87
CA ALA A 102 0.63 -13.06 -8.65
C ALA A 102 1.54 -12.49 -7.54
N ALA A 103 2.71 -11.96 -7.91
CA ALA A 103 3.62 -11.31 -6.96
C ALA A 103 2.98 -10.12 -6.25
N GLN A 104 2.23 -9.27 -6.97
CA GLN A 104 1.51 -8.14 -6.37
C GLN A 104 0.40 -8.60 -5.42
N VAL A 105 -0.34 -9.65 -5.79
CA VAL A 105 -1.42 -10.19 -4.94
C VAL A 105 -0.82 -10.79 -3.66
N HIS A 106 0.24 -11.59 -3.78
CA HIS A 106 0.91 -12.18 -2.62
C HIS A 106 1.57 -11.12 -1.72
N ASP A 107 2.17 -10.08 -2.29
CA ASP A 107 2.74 -8.98 -1.50
C ASP A 107 1.65 -8.18 -0.77
N ALA A 108 0.48 -7.97 -1.39
CA ALA A 108 -0.67 -7.38 -0.71
C ALA A 108 -1.17 -8.24 0.45
N LEU A 109 -1.19 -9.57 0.29
CA LEU A 109 -1.54 -10.48 1.37
C LEU A 109 -0.48 -10.50 2.48
N SER A 110 0.81 -10.45 2.13
CA SER A 110 1.89 -10.30 3.11
C SER A 110 1.71 -9.01 3.90
N TYR A 111 1.49 -7.88 3.22
CA TYR A 111 1.22 -6.58 3.83
C TYR A 111 0.08 -6.67 4.84
N TYR A 112 -1.01 -7.33 4.47
CA TYR A 112 -2.14 -7.57 5.37
C TYR A 112 -1.73 -8.32 6.63
N TYR A 113 -0.94 -9.39 6.52
CA TYR A 113 -0.55 -10.16 7.71
C TYR A 113 0.32 -9.36 8.68
N ASP A 114 1.14 -8.44 8.18
CA ASP A 114 1.94 -7.53 8.99
C ASP A 114 1.12 -6.34 9.55
N HIS A 115 0.00 -5.98 8.91
CA HIS A 115 -0.82 -4.80 9.20
C HIS A 115 -2.31 -5.10 9.45
N GLN A 116 -2.64 -6.28 9.99
CA GLN A 116 -4.03 -6.79 10.05
C GLN A 116 -4.99 -5.79 10.69
N ALA A 117 -4.62 -5.22 11.84
CA ALA A 117 -5.47 -4.28 12.56
C ALA A 117 -5.76 -2.99 11.78
N GLU A 118 -4.88 -2.55 10.88
CA GLU A 118 -5.17 -1.43 10.00
C GLU A 118 -6.18 -1.84 8.93
N ILE A 119 -5.88 -2.90 8.19
CA ILE A 119 -6.70 -3.31 7.05
C ILE A 119 -8.08 -3.79 7.50
N ASP A 120 -8.18 -4.50 8.63
CA ASP A 120 -9.48 -4.92 9.19
C ASP A 120 -10.36 -3.73 9.54
N ARG A 121 -9.78 -2.63 10.05
CA ARG A 121 -10.53 -1.39 10.30
C ARG A 121 -11.01 -0.75 9.00
N LEU A 122 -10.19 -0.77 7.94
CA LEU A 122 -10.60 -0.28 6.62
C LEU A 122 -11.74 -1.13 6.04
N ILE A 123 -11.66 -2.46 6.16
CA ILE A 123 -12.73 -3.40 5.76
C ILE A 123 -14.01 -3.10 6.52
N GLU A 124 -13.94 -2.97 7.84
CA GLU A 124 -15.11 -2.65 8.66
C GLU A 124 -15.73 -1.29 8.29
N ALA A 125 -14.90 -0.25 8.11
CA ALA A 125 -15.37 1.08 7.76
C ALA A 125 -16.05 1.14 6.37
N SER A 126 -15.60 0.30 5.43
CA SER A 126 -16.18 0.22 4.08
C SER A 126 -17.42 -0.66 4.00
N GLN A 127 -17.82 -1.35 5.07
CA GLN A 127 -19.06 -2.12 5.08
C GLN A 127 -20.24 -1.20 4.75
N PRO A 128 -21.10 -1.57 3.77
CA PRO A 128 -22.21 -0.72 3.36
C PRO A 128 -23.11 -0.29 4.53
N GLU A 129 -23.30 -1.14 5.53
CA GLU A 129 -24.03 -0.82 6.76
C GLU A 129 -23.39 0.35 7.54
N GLN A 130 -22.07 0.36 7.66
CA GLN A 130 -21.32 1.41 8.38
C GLN A 130 -21.31 2.72 7.60
N VAL A 131 -21.25 2.66 6.26
CA VAL A 131 -21.33 3.84 5.39
C VAL A 131 -22.73 4.47 5.43
N LEU A 132 -23.78 3.65 5.48
CA LEU A 132 -25.16 4.10 5.42
C LEU A 132 -25.71 4.59 6.76
N LYS A 133 -25.23 4.03 7.88
CA LYS A 133 -25.74 4.35 9.23
C LYS A 133 -25.65 5.85 9.57
N PRO A 134 -24.53 6.57 9.35
CA PRO A 134 -24.46 8.03 9.58
C PRO A 134 -25.42 8.83 8.69
N LEU A 135 -25.83 8.28 7.54
CA LEU A 135 -26.77 8.90 6.63
C LEU A 135 -28.24 8.65 7.04
N GLY A 136 -28.48 7.95 8.15
CA GLY A 136 -29.81 7.53 8.57
C GLY A 136 -30.42 6.49 7.64
N LEU A 137 -29.58 5.75 6.91
CA LEU A 137 -29.98 4.72 5.97
C LEU A 137 -29.62 3.33 6.52
N ARG A 138 -30.44 2.33 6.17
CA ARG A 138 -30.19 0.92 6.47
C ARG A 138 -30.32 0.08 5.21
N LEU A 139 -29.57 -1.01 5.15
CA LEU A 139 -29.73 -2.01 4.10
C LEU A 139 -30.92 -2.92 4.39
N GLU A 140 -31.74 -3.12 3.37
CA GLU A 140 -32.80 -4.13 3.34
C GLU A 140 -32.45 -5.10 2.20
N ARG A 141 -32.07 -6.33 2.56
CA ARG A 141 -31.75 -7.38 1.59
C ARG A 141 -33.03 -7.85 0.90
N VAL A 142 -32.99 -7.94 -0.43
CA VAL A 142 -34.14 -8.36 -1.25
C VAL A 142 -33.91 -9.66 -2.00
N ALA A 143 -32.65 -9.96 -2.32
CA ALA A 143 -32.21 -11.25 -2.85
C ALA A 143 -30.75 -11.49 -2.47
N GLU A 144 -30.21 -12.66 -2.82
CA GLU A 144 -28.78 -12.91 -2.70
C GLU A 144 -27.99 -11.90 -3.54
N GLY A 145 -27.05 -11.21 -2.91
CA GLY A 145 -26.26 -10.14 -3.56
C GLY A 145 -27.02 -8.84 -3.87
N ILE A 146 -28.32 -8.74 -3.58
CA ILE A 146 -29.13 -7.56 -3.90
C ILE A 146 -29.78 -6.99 -2.63
N ALA A 147 -29.53 -5.70 -2.37
CA ALA A 147 -30.10 -4.95 -1.25
C ALA A 147 -30.48 -3.52 -1.66
N PHE A 148 -31.46 -2.93 -0.98
CA PHE A 148 -31.81 -1.52 -1.11
C PHE A 148 -31.42 -0.75 0.16
N ALA A 149 -30.92 0.48 -0.02
CA ALA A 149 -30.80 1.42 1.09
C ALA A 149 -32.16 2.12 1.31
N ARG A 150 -32.68 2.07 2.55
CA ARG A 150 -33.90 2.79 2.96
C ARG A 150 -33.64 3.64 4.19
N LYS A 151 -34.41 4.72 4.37
CA LYS A 151 -34.37 5.50 5.63
C LYS A 151 -34.73 4.59 6.80
N ALA A 152 -33.94 4.69 7.88
CA ALA A 152 -34.33 4.16 9.17
C ALA A 152 -35.47 5.04 9.69
N THR A 153 -36.71 4.56 9.59
CA THR A 153 -37.88 5.26 10.14
C THR A 153 -37.75 5.29 11.67
N ASP A 154 -37.79 6.49 12.27
CA ASP A 154 -37.95 6.65 13.72
C ASP A 154 -39.19 5.87 14.17
N ARG A 155 -39.03 5.03 15.19
CA ARG A 155 -40.12 4.31 15.84
C ARG A 155 -40.08 4.59 17.32
#